data_AF-A0A7L4P0H5-F1
#
_entry.id   AF-A0A7L4P0H5-F1
#
_cell.length_a   1.000
_cell.length_b   1.000
_cell.length_c   1.000
_cell.angle_alpha   90.00
_cell.angle_beta   90.00
_cell.angle_gamma   90.00
#
_symmetry.space_group_name_H-M   'P 1'
#
loop_
_entity.id
_entity.type
_entity.pdbx_description
1 polymer ?
#
loop_
_entity_poly.entity_id
_entity_poly.type
_entity_poly.pdbx_seq_one_letter_code
_entity_poly.pdbx_strand_id
1 'polypeptide(L)' 'MAKPDLEKICQEDLEKLIGKKIISVRFKSYNEDCWRMHIDTDQGRIVMTFCRDWPCPVVEYRKPK' A
#
# COMPACT_ATOMS: atom_id res chain seq x y z
N MET A 1 -7.93 18.57 15.23
CA MET A 1 -6.91 17.50 15.18
C MET A 1 -5.91 17.91 14.13
N ALA A 2 -4.63 18.06 14.49
CA ALA A 2 -3.63 18.57 13.58
C ALA A 2 -3.39 17.55 12.45
N LYS A 3 -3.08 18.04 11.25
CA LYS A 3 -2.73 17.28 10.04
C LYS A 3 -1.39 16.49 10.02
N PRO A 4 -0.45 16.55 11.00
CA PRO A 4 0.72 15.67 11.01
C PRO A 4 0.29 14.35 11.66
N ASP A 5 0.09 13.27 10.93
CA ASP A 5 1.16 12.34 10.59
C ASP A 5 0.76 11.40 9.42
N LEU A 6 -0.23 11.78 8.61
CA LEU A 6 -0.69 10.94 7.50
C LEU A 6 0.44 10.63 6.52
N GLU A 7 1.21 11.63 6.12
CA GLU A 7 2.38 11.46 5.24
C GLU A 7 3.42 10.53 5.86
N LYS A 8 3.64 10.64 7.18
CA LYS A 8 4.59 9.80 7.91
C LYS A 8 4.14 8.34 7.93
N ILE A 9 2.85 8.07 8.17
CA ILE A 9 2.28 6.72 8.13
C ILE A 9 2.41 6.13 6.71
N CYS A 10 2.12 6.92 5.67
CA CYS A 10 2.32 6.45 4.28
C CYS A 10 3.77 6.06 4.02
N GLN A 11 4.70 6.90 4.48
CA GLN A 11 6.13 6.67 4.31
C GLN A 11 6.56 5.41 5.06
N GLU A 12 6.18 5.26 6.33
CA GLU A 12 6.49 4.07 7.14
C GLU A 12 5.95 2.78 6.51
N ASP A 13 4.79 2.82 5.87
CA ASP A 13 4.23 1.66 5.17
C ASP A 13 5.02 1.28 3.90
N LEU A 14 5.49 2.27 3.14
CA LEU A 14 6.35 2.05 1.98
C LEU A 14 7.77 1.64 2.38
N GLU A 15 8.30 2.17 3.47
CA GLU A 15 9.62 1.80 4.00
C GLU A 15 9.70 0.32 4.39
N LYS A 16 8.57 -0.32 4.73
CA LYS A 16 8.52 -1.77 4.94
C LYS A 16 8.82 -2.59 3.69
N LEU A 17 8.86 -1.99 2.50
CA LEU A 17 9.35 -2.64 1.27
C LEU A 17 10.87 -2.60 1.14
N ILE A 18 11.56 -1.72 1.87
CA ILE A 18 13.02 -1.61 1.80
C ILE A 18 13.65 -2.94 2.22
N GLY A 19 14.59 -3.42 1.40
CA GLY A 19 15.27 -4.70 1.60
C GLY A 19 14.45 -5.92 1.19
N LYS A 20 13.19 -5.78 0.77
CA LYS A 20 12.38 -6.88 0.23
C LYS A 20 12.54 -6.97 -1.28
N LYS A 21 12.56 -8.19 -1.82
CA LYS A 21 12.59 -8.40 -3.26
C LYS A 21 11.16 -8.35 -3.79
N ILE A 22 10.85 -7.34 -4.61
CA ILE A 22 9.57 -7.25 -5.32
C ILE A 22 9.55 -8.32 -6.42
N ILE A 23 8.57 -9.22 -6.33
CA ILE A 23 8.32 -10.29 -7.32
C ILE A 23 7.36 -9.80 -8.39
N SER A 24 6.27 -9.13 -7.99
CA SER A 24 5.31 -8.57 -8.96
C SER A 24 4.54 -7.38 -8.40
N VAL A 25 4.11 -6.50 -9.29
CA VAL A 25 3.23 -5.37 -8.98
C VAL A 25 2.02 -5.43 -9.92
N ARG A 26 0.81 -5.34 -9.36
CA ARG A 26 -0.45 -5.39 -10.13
C ARG A 26 -1.41 -4.31 -9.68
N PHE A 27 -2.03 -3.62 -10.63
CA PHE A 27 -3.08 -2.65 -10.38
C PHE A 27 -4.44 -3.27 -10.70
N LYS A 28 -5.42 -3.04 -9.81
CA LYS A 28 -6.82 -3.45 -10.02
C LYS A 28 -7.73 -2.31 -9.60
N SER A 29 -8.71 -1.98 -10.44
CA SER A 29 -9.84 -1.14 -10.01
C SER A 29 -10.56 -1.84 -8.86
N TYR A 30 -10.89 -1.09 -7.81
CA TYR A 30 -11.69 -1.60 -6.69
C TYR A 30 -13.13 -1.09 -6.78
N ASN A 31 -13.30 0.20 -7.06
CA ASN A 31 -14.58 0.86 -7.38
C ASN A 31 -14.29 2.05 -8.33
N GLU A 32 -15.29 2.88 -8.62
CA GLU A 32 -15.19 3.98 -9.60
C GLU A 32 -14.08 5.00 -9.28
N ASP A 33 -13.79 5.21 -7.99
CA ASP A 33 -12.83 6.24 -7.54
C ASP A 33 -11.57 5.70 -6.86
N CYS A 34 -11.47 4.37 -6.71
CA CYS A 34 -10.37 3.73 -5.98
C CYS A 34 -9.70 2.60 -6.77
N TRP A 35 -8.38 2.55 -6.65
CA TRP A 35 -7.52 1.51 -7.21
C TRP A 35 -6.73 0.80 -6.11
N ARG A 36 -6.49 -0.50 -6.32
CA ARG A 36 -5.65 -1.34 -5.47
C ARG A 36 -4.36 -1.69 -6.18
N MET A 37 -3.26 -1.38 -5.55
CA MET A 37 -1.94 -1.84 -5.92
C MET A 37 -1.58 -3.06 -5.07
N HIS A 38 -1.38 -4.20 -5.71
CA HIS A 38 -0.91 -5.42 -5.09
C HIS A 38 0.58 -5.59 -5.36
N ILE A 39 1.40 -5.56 -4.31
CA ILE A 39 2.84 -5.79 -4.36
C ILE A 39 3.11 -7.15 -3.72
N ASP A 40 3.53 -8.11 -4.55
CA ASP A 40 4.03 -9.40 -4.09
C ASP A 40 5.54 -9.29 -3.87
N THR A 41 6.01 -9.63 -2.68
CA THR A 41 7.42 -9.76 -2.33
C THR A 41 7.75 -11.20 -1.96
N ASP A 42 9.04 -11.50 -1.87
CA ASP A 42 9.57 -12.76 -1.35
C ASP A 42 9.16 -13.07 0.10
N GLN A 43 8.70 -12.07 0.84
CA GLN A 43 8.32 -12.17 2.25
C GLN A 43 6.81 -12.01 2.50
N GLY A 44 6.00 -11.81 1.45
CA GLY A 44 4.54 -11.67 1.60
C GLY A 44 3.93 -10.74 0.56
N ARG A 45 2.70 -10.31 0.83
CA ARG A 45 1.97 -9.40 -0.05
C ARG A 45 1.57 -8.14 0.69
N ILE A 46 1.80 -6.99 0.05
CA ILE A 46 1.27 -5.70 0.46
C ILE A 46 0.16 -5.33 -0.52
N VAL A 47 -0.98 -4.87 0.00
CA VAL A 47 -2.06 -4.31 -0.82
C VAL A 47 -2.31 -2.89 -0.38
N MET A 48 -2.14 -1.94 -1.29
CA MET A 48 -2.37 -0.52 -1.04
C MET A 48 -3.63 -0.10 -1.79
N THR A 49 -4.63 0.41 -1.09
CA THR A 49 -5.86 0.96 -1.66
C THR A 49 -5.75 2.48 -1.70
N PHE A 50 -5.79 3.04 -2.89
CA PHE A 50 -5.80 4.48 -3.15
C PHE A 50 -7.19 4.88 -3.62
N CYS A 51 -7.67 6.03 -3.18
CA CYS A 51 -8.88 6.65 -3.68
C CYS A 51 -8.57 8.09 -4.07
N ARG A 52 -9.29 8.64 -5.06
CA ARG A 52 -9.08 9.99 -5.58
C ARG A 52 -9.01 11.08 -4.49
N ASP A 53 -9.85 10.96 -3.47
CA ASP A 53 -9.98 11.96 -2.40
C ASP A 53 -9.15 11.63 -1.15
N TRP A 54 -8.35 10.55 -1.18
CA TRP A 54 -7.56 10.14 -0.03
C TRP A 54 -6.15 10.75 -0.07
N PRO A 55 -5.70 11.41 1.02
CA PRO A 55 -4.34 11.93 1.11
C PRO A 55 -3.29 10.81 1.23
N CYS A 56 -3.69 9.62 1.70
CA CYS A 56 -2.82 8.46 1.89
C CYS A 56 -3.56 7.16 1.53
N PRO A 57 -2.92 6.19 0.87
CA PRO A 57 -3.51 4.88 0.68
C PRO A 57 -3.67 4.11 1.99
N VAL A 58 -4.72 3.30 2.09
CA VAL A 58 -4.86 2.30 3.17
C VAL A 58 -4.06 1.07 2.79
N VAL A 59 -3.20 0.60 3.70
CA VAL A 59 -2.27 -0.50 3.45
C VAL A 59 -2.66 -1.75 4.25
N GLU A 60 -2.82 -2.87 3.55
CA GLU A 60 -3.06 -4.19 4.12
C GLU A 60 -1.82 -5.09 3.93
N TYR A 61 -1.39 -5.73 5.02
CA TYR A 61 -0.28 -6.70 5.00
C TYR A 61 -0.82 -8.11 5.07
N ARG A 62 -0.48 -8.93 4.08
CA ARG A 62 -0.84 -10.34 4.03
C ARG A 62 0.44 -11.17 4.10
N LYS A 63 0.59 -11.90 5.20
CA LYS A 63 1.69 -12.87 5.33
C LYS A 63 1.49 -13.98 4.28
N PRO A 64 2.59 -14.54 3.73
CA PRO A 64 2.49 -15.75 2.94
C PRO A 64 1.88 -16.86 3.82
N LYS A 65 1.00 -17.66 3.23
CA LYS A 65 0.45 -18.87 3.85
C LYS A 65 1.53 -19.94 3.94
#